data_AF-A0A928AT94-F1
#
_entry.id   AF-A0A928AT94-F1
#
_cell.length_a   1.000
_cell.length_b   1.000
_cell.length_c   1.000
_cell.angle_alpha   90.00
_cell.angle_beta   90.00
_cell.angle_gamma   90.00
#
_symmetry.space_group_name_H-M   'P 1'
#
loop_
_entity.id
_entity.type
_entity.pdbx_description
1 polymer ?
#
loop_
_entity_poly.entity_id
_entity_poly.type
_entity_poly.pdbx_seq_one_letter_code
_entity_poly.pdbx_strand_id
1 'polypeptide(L)'
;MKLFSYNEKSFLNNSGVRILNYIILGIVLIGGISNASSYSLSLGMVILISFSISILSSVITYKVILDTEFYEWDYTERKKKFRFTITYMLICVFICSLFAFSFVVAYLSIFENNMSLLGDAIVLFPIVFFAFNLCNIISLYYPVFKSDLTLGYKIQKKPDNWQDRGREIKNEDEIKEIMHRDFEI
;
A
#
# COMPACT_ATOMS: atom_id res chain seq x y z
N MET A 1 -13.62 -13.51 8.81
CA MET A 1 -13.16 -12.47 9.75
C MET A 1 -12.55 -11.37 8.90
N LYS A 2 -13.21 -10.21 8.74
CA LYS A 2 -12.67 -9.08 7.95
C LYS A 2 -11.46 -8.54 8.71
N LEU A 3 -10.24 -8.84 8.27
CA LEU A 3 -9.02 -8.36 8.92
C LEU A 3 -8.87 -6.84 8.80
N PHE A 4 -9.55 -6.23 7.83
CA PHE A 4 -9.52 -4.80 7.56
C PHE A 4 -10.92 -4.24 7.59
N SER A 5 -11.30 -3.60 8.69
CA SER A 5 -12.52 -2.80 8.75
C SER A 5 -12.19 -1.39 8.24
N TYR A 6 -12.65 -1.08 7.04
CA TYR A 6 -12.67 0.27 6.49
C TYR A 6 -13.31 1.23 7.48
N ASN A 7 -12.58 2.27 7.89
CA ASN A 7 -13.15 3.31 8.74
C ASN A 7 -12.59 4.68 8.33
N GLU A 8 -13.40 5.47 7.62
CA GLU A 8 -13.07 6.86 7.27
C GLU A 8 -12.77 7.71 8.52
N LYS A 9 -13.35 7.34 9.67
CA LYS A 9 -13.12 7.94 10.98
C LYS A 9 -11.98 7.28 11.76
N SER A 10 -11.17 6.46 11.11
CA SER A 10 -10.00 5.85 11.75
C SER A 10 -9.09 6.95 12.30
N PHE A 11 -8.66 6.79 13.54
CA PHE A 11 -7.65 7.65 14.16
C PHE A 11 -6.39 7.77 13.30
N LEU A 12 -6.09 6.73 12.51
CA LEU A 12 -4.95 6.67 11.60
C LEU A 12 -5.06 7.61 10.39
N ASN A 13 -6.28 8.01 10.01
CA ASN A 13 -6.54 9.01 8.98
C ASN A 13 -6.55 10.45 9.54
N ASN A 14 -5.64 10.76 10.46
CA ASN A 14 -5.51 12.08 11.07
C ASN A 14 -4.22 12.78 10.59
N SER A 15 -4.28 14.10 10.44
CA SER A 15 -3.12 14.95 10.15
C SER A 15 -1.96 14.75 11.14
N GLY A 16 -2.23 14.47 12.42
CA GLY A 16 -1.18 14.19 13.40
C GLY A 16 -0.37 12.93 13.10
N VAL A 17 -1.04 11.85 12.67
CA VAL A 17 -0.38 10.58 12.28
C VAL A 17 0.44 10.76 10.99
N ARG A 18 -0.02 11.62 10.07
CA ARG A 18 0.76 11.99 8.88
C ARG A 18 2.03 12.76 9.24
N ILE A 19 1.97 13.70 10.19
CA ILE A 19 3.16 14.42 10.69
C ILE A 19 4.15 13.45 11.33
N LEU A 20 3.65 12.50 12.15
CA LEU A 20 4.51 11.48 12.77
C LEU A 20 5.23 10.62 11.71
N ASN A 21 4.55 10.25 10.62
CA ASN A 21 5.17 9.57 9.48
C ASN A 21 6.34 10.38 8.89
N TYR A 22 6.18 11.69 8.72
CA TYR A 22 7.25 12.55 8.21
C TYR A 22 8.41 12.69 9.19
N ILE A 23 8.14 12.79 10.49
CA ILE A 23 9.18 12.84 11.54
C ILE A 23 10.01 11.56 11.51
N ILE A 24 9.36 10.39 11.48
CA ILE A 24 10.04 9.09 11.47
C ILE A 24 10.82 8.88 10.17
N LEU A 25 10.28 9.31 9.03
CA LEU A 25 11.01 9.34 7.77
C LEU A 25 12.28 10.21 7.89
N GLY A 26 12.18 11.37 8.54
CA GLY A 26 13.32 12.24 8.81
C GLY A 26 14.40 11.56 9.66
N ILE A 27 14.01 10.86 10.74
CA ILE A 27 14.92 10.09 11.59
C ILE A 27 15.67 9.03 10.78
N VAL A 28 14.95 8.31 9.91
CA VAL A 28 15.51 7.26 9.06
C VAL A 28 16.48 7.83 8.02
N LEU A 29 16.14 8.96 7.41
CA LEU A 29 17.02 9.64 6.44
C LEU A 29 18.29 10.16 7.12
N ILE A 30 18.17 10.78 8.29
CA ILE A 30 19.32 11.27 9.06
C ILE A 30 20.20 10.09 9.47
N GLY A 31 19.62 9.02 10.02
CA GLY A 31 20.35 7.81 10.39
C GLY A 31 21.06 7.15 9.19
N GLY A 32 20.42 7.16 8.02
CA GLY A 32 21.01 6.71 6.77
C GLY A 32 22.21 7.57 6.33
N ILE A 33 22.07 8.90 6.38
CA ILE A 33 23.16 9.83 6.04
C ILE A 33 24.33 9.70 7.02
N SER A 34 24.05 9.63 8.32
CA SER A 34 25.07 9.50 9.36
C SER A 34 25.88 8.23 9.24
N ASN A 35 25.29 7.15 8.71
CA ASN A 35 25.97 5.88 8.49
C ASN A 35 26.41 5.66 7.03
N ALA A 36 26.25 6.65 6.14
CA ALA A 36 26.46 6.51 4.69
C ALA A 36 27.86 5.95 4.34
N SER A 37 28.89 6.31 5.10
CA SER A 37 30.27 5.85 4.93
C SER A 37 30.50 4.38 5.33
N SER A 38 29.60 3.79 6.11
CA SER A 38 29.70 2.41 6.60
C SER A 38 28.89 1.41 5.78
N TYR A 39 28.09 1.86 4.80
CA TYR A 39 27.29 0.96 3.94
C TYR A 39 28.16 0.19 2.95
N SER A 40 28.77 -0.88 3.41
CA SER A 40 29.30 -1.94 2.55
C SER A 40 28.28 -3.09 2.46
N LEU A 41 27.16 -2.84 1.78
CA LEU A 41 26.19 -3.90 1.52
C LEU A 41 26.78 -4.92 0.55
N SER A 42 26.79 -6.19 0.93
CA SER A 42 27.17 -7.26 0.00
C SER A 42 26.15 -7.34 -1.14
N LEU A 43 26.63 -7.65 -2.35
CA LEU A 43 25.78 -7.78 -3.53
C LEU A 43 24.67 -8.83 -3.32
N GLY A 44 24.95 -9.89 -2.54
CA GLY A 44 23.95 -10.88 -2.13
C GLY A 44 22.83 -10.30 -1.26
N MET A 45 23.14 -9.40 -0.33
CA MET A 45 22.12 -8.73 0.51
C MET A 45 21.23 -7.80 -0.31
N VAL A 46 21.80 -7.05 -1.26
CA VAL A 46 21.03 -6.18 -2.15
C VAL A 46 20.04 -6.99 -2.99
N ILE A 47 20.49 -8.12 -3.54
CA ILE A 47 19.64 -9.04 -4.31
C ILE A 47 18.51 -9.60 -3.42
N LEU A 48 18.85 -10.12 -2.23
CA LEU A 48 17.86 -10.67 -1.31
C LEU A 48 16.80 -9.64 -0.89
N ILE A 49 17.21 -8.42 -0.58
CA ILE A 49 16.29 -7.33 -0.21
C ILE A 49 15.36 -6.99 -1.39
N SER A 50 15.92 -6.88 -2.60
CA SER A 50 15.15 -6.54 -3.80
C SER A 50 14.08 -7.60 -4.13
N PHE A 51 14.44 -8.89 -4.03
CA PHE A 51 13.48 -9.98 -4.19
C PHE A 51 12.44 -10.01 -3.06
N SER A 52 12.88 -9.83 -1.81
CA SER A 52 11.99 -9.87 -0.64
C SER A 52 10.94 -8.77 -0.68
N ILE A 53 11.33 -7.53 -1.02
CA ILE A 53 10.41 -6.40 -1.17
C ILE A 53 9.37 -6.71 -2.25
N SER A 54 9.81 -7.22 -3.41
CA SER A 54 8.94 -7.52 -4.55
C SER A 54 7.92 -8.61 -4.21
N ILE A 55 8.38 -9.71 -3.58
CA ILE A 55 7.52 -10.83 -3.19
C ILE A 55 6.52 -10.37 -2.12
N LEU A 56 7.01 -9.73 -1.05
CA LEU A 56 6.17 -9.33 0.07
C LEU A 56 5.10 -8.32 -0.35
N SER A 57 5.49 -7.28 -1.09
CA SER A 57 4.55 -6.27 -1.58
C SER A 57 3.50 -6.88 -2.51
N SER A 58 3.88 -7.82 -3.38
CA SER A 58 2.95 -8.52 -4.27
C SER A 58 1.95 -9.38 -3.48
N VAL A 59 2.41 -10.15 -2.50
CA VAL A 59 1.55 -11.01 -1.66
C VAL A 59 0.56 -10.18 -0.84
N ILE A 60 1.02 -9.10 -0.20
CA ILE A 60 0.16 -8.21 0.58
C ILE A 60 -0.88 -7.55 -0.31
N THR A 61 -0.45 -7.01 -1.45
CA THR A 61 -1.33 -6.36 -2.43
C THR A 61 -2.40 -7.32 -2.94
N TYR A 62 -2.01 -8.55 -3.29
CA TYR A 62 -2.94 -9.58 -3.74
C TYR A 62 -4.01 -9.89 -2.69
N LYS A 63 -3.61 -10.10 -1.43
CA LYS A 63 -4.58 -10.35 -0.34
C LYS A 63 -5.55 -9.19 -0.15
N VAL A 64 -5.05 -7.96 -0.16
CA VAL A 64 -5.89 -6.76 0.01
C VAL A 64 -6.89 -6.59 -1.12
N ILE A 65 -6.48 -6.85 -2.36
CA ILE A 65 -7.38 -6.79 -3.52
C ILE A 65 -8.48 -7.85 -3.42
N LEU A 66 -8.16 -9.06 -2.96
CA LEU A 66 -9.16 -10.11 -2.74
C LEU A 66 -10.16 -9.75 -1.63
N ASP A 67 -9.69 -9.05 -0.60
CA ASP A 67 -10.53 -8.61 0.53
C ASP A 67 -11.33 -7.34 0.23
N THR A 68 -11.07 -6.68 -0.90
CA THR A 68 -11.76 -5.45 -1.32
C THR A 68 -12.83 -5.77 -2.37
N GLU A 69 -14.07 -5.37 -2.09
CA GLU A 69 -15.20 -5.61 -3.01
C GLU A 69 -15.12 -4.65 -4.20
N PHE A 70 -14.93 -5.22 -5.41
CA PHE A 70 -15.03 -4.51 -6.68
C PHE A 70 -16.06 -5.22 -7.57
N TYR A 71 -16.88 -4.44 -8.26
CA TYR A 71 -17.91 -4.97 -9.16
C TYR A 71 -17.35 -5.17 -10.56
N GLU A 72 -16.80 -6.36 -10.83
CA GLU A 72 -16.08 -6.62 -12.08
C GLU A 72 -16.92 -6.56 -13.35
N TRP A 73 -18.25 -6.57 -13.27
CA TRP A 73 -19.11 -6.39 -14.43
C TRP A 73 -19.11 -4.95 -14.95
N ASP A 74 -18.87 -3.95 -14.09
CA ASP A 74 -18.86 -2.54 -14.46
C ASP A 74 -17.45 -2.08 -14.88
N TYR A 75 -17.34 -1.45 -16.06
CA TYR A 75 -16.06 -0.94 -16.58
C TYR A 75 -15.40 0.09 -15.65
N THR A 76 -16.20 0.97 -15.06
CA THR A 76 -15.73 2.01 -14.16
C THR A 76 -15.15 1.39 -12.88
N GLU A 77 -15.79 0.35 -12.34
CA GLU A 77 -15.30 -0.38 -11.17
C GLU A 77 -14.04 -1.21 -11.49
N ARG A 78 -13.91 -1.78 -12.69
CA ARG A 78 -12.63 -2.40 -13.12
C ARG A 78 -11.50 -1.38 -13.21
N LYS A 79 -11.78 -0.18 -13.73
CA LYS A 79 -10.80 0.92 -13.77
C LYS A 79 -10.39 1.36 -12.36
N LYS A 80 -11.35 1.45 -11.43
CA LYS A 80 -11.06 1.68 -10.00
C LYS A 80 -10.21 0.58 -9.41
N LYS A 81 -10.55 -0.70 -9.63
CA LYS A 81 -9.76 -1.85 -9.17
C LYS A 81 -8.33 -1.79 -9.68
N PHE A 82 -8.13 -1.46 -10.95
CA PHE A 82 -6.79 -1.32 -11.54
C PHE A 82 -5.99 -0.17 -10.92
N ARG A 83 -6.60 1.03 -10.81
CA ARG A 83 -5.96 2.18 -10.15
C ARG A 83 -5.63 1.88 -8.69
N PHE A 84 -6.60 1.35 -7.93
CA PHE A 84 -6.41 0.94 -6.56
C PHE A 84 -5.25 -0.06 -6.42
N THR A 85 -5.20 -1.09 -7.28
CA THR A 85 -4.14 -2.10 -7.30
C THR A 85 -2.77 -1.46 -7.50
N ILE A 86 -2.61 -0.62 -8.51
CA ILE A 86 -1.33 0.05 -8.79
C ILE A 86 -0.94 0.97 -7.64
N THR A 87 -1.85 1.83 -7.21
CA THR A 87 -1.58 2.80 -6.13
C THR A 87 -1.25 2.08 -4.82
N TYR A 88 -1.96 1.00 -4.49
CA TYR A 88 -1.68 0.20 -3.31
C TYR A 88 -0.32 -0.49 -3.42
N MET A 89 0.00 -1.09 -4.57
CA MET A 89 1.28 -1.74 -4.81
C MET A 89 2.44 -0.75 -4.66
N LEU A 90 2.33 0.45 -5.23
CA LEU A 90 3.35 1.49 -5.13
C LEU A 90 3.57 1.93 -3.68
N ILE A 91 2.50 2.20 -2.92
CA ILE A 91 2.61 2.57 -1.50
C ILE A 91 3.19 1.41 -0.68
N CYS A 92 2.77 0.17 -0.96
CA CYS A 92 3.27 -1.01 -0.27
C CYS A 92 4.77 -1.24 -0.54
N VAL A 93 5.21 -1.14 -1.81
CA VAL A 93 6.63 -1.23 -2.18
C VAL A 93 7.43 -0.13 -1.47
N PHE A 94 6.92 1.10 -1.47
CA PHE A 94 7.57 2.22 -0.79
C PHE A 94 7.77 1.96 0.71
N ILE A 95 6.72 1.52 1.42
CA ILE A 95 6.81 1.22 2.86
C ILE A 95 7.72 0.00 3.11
N CYS A 96 7.64 -1.06 2.29
CA CYS A 96 8.54 -2.21 2.38
C CYS A 96 10.01 -1.80 2.21
N SER A 97 10.31 -0.88 1.30
CA SER A 97 11.66 -0.34 1.11
C SER A 97 12.12 0.47 2.33
N LEU A 98 11.27 1.31 2.90
CA LEU A 98 11.58 2.06 4.13
C LEU A 98 11.80 1.13 5.34
N PHE A 99 11.01 0.07 5.43
CA PHE A 99 11.16 -0.96 6.44
C PHE A 99 12.51 -1.70 6.31
N ALA A 100 12.84 -2.17 5.10
CA ALA A 100 14.13 -2.82 4.84
C ALA A 100 15.31 -1.87 5.12
N PHE A 101 15.21 -0.62 4.69
CA PHE A 101 16.24 0.38 4.94
C PHE A 101 16.43 0.65 6.45
N SER A 102 15.34 0.74 7.21
CA SER A 102 15.38 0.91 8.67
C SER A 102 16.07 -0.27 9.36
N PHE A 103 15.84 -1.49 8.88
CA PHE A 103 16.55 -2.67 9.36
C PHE A 103 18.05 -2.59 9.12
N VAL A 104 18.47 -2.13 7.95
CA VAL A 104 19.91 -1.98 7.64
C VAL A 104 20.54 -0.88 8.52
N VAL A 105 19.88 0.27 8.66
CA VAL A 105 20.33 1.35 9.57
C VAL A 105 20.48 0.82 11.01
N ALA A 106 19.50 0.07 11.50
CA ALA A 106 19.52 -0.50 12.83
C ALA A 106 20.62 -1.51 13.02
N TYR A 107 20.77 -2.43 12.07
CA TYR A 107 21.86 -3.40 12.08
C TYR A 107 23.23 -2.71 12.17
N LEU A 108 23.50 -1.75 11.29
CA LEU A 108 24.78 -1.02 11.31
C LEU A 108 24.97 -0.23 12.61
N SER A 109 23.95 0.49 13.06
CA SER A 109 24.05 1.34 14.25
C SER A 109 24.29 0.53 15.54
N ILE A 110 23.61 -0.61 15.71
CA ILE A 110 23.74 -1.44 16.91
C ILE A 110 25.07 -2.19 16.91
N PHE A 111 25.45 -2.80 15.78
CA PHE A 111 26.62 -3.67 15.72
C PHE A 111 27.95 -2.92 15.53
N GLU A 112 27.95 -1.73 14.91
CA GLU A 112 29.19 -0.98 14.66
C GLU A 112 29.49 0.09 15.72
N ASN A 113 28.46 0.68 16.35
CA ASN A 113 28.65 1.88 17.20
C ASN A 113 28.49 1.63 18.71
N ASN A 114 28.32 0.38 19.18
CA ASN A 114 28.14 0.05 20.61
C ASN A 114 27.18 1.03 21.32
N MET A 115 25.98 1.19 20.77
CA MET A 115 25.02 2.16 21.26
C MET A 115 24.54 1.84 22.68
N SER A 116 24.12 2.89 23.39
CA SER A 116 23.39 2.71 24.66
C SER A 116 21.99 2.12 24.40
N LEU A 117 21.39 1.52 25.42
CA LEU A 117 20.05 0.91 25.35
C LEU A 117 18.97 1.89 24.85
N LEU A 118 19.11 3.19 25.17
CA LEU A 118 18.23 4.24 24.64
C LEU A 118 18.45 4.49 23.14
N GLY A 119 19.71 4.43 22.68
CA GLY A 119 20.08 4.52 21.27
C GLY A 119 19.48 3.37 20.46
N ASP A 120 19.60 2.15 20.95
CA ASP A 120 19.01 0.97 20.32
C ASP A 120 17.50 1.10 20.17
N ALA A 121 16.81 1.56 21.21
CA ALA A 121 15.37 1.78 21.19
C ALA A 121 14.95 2.83 20.12
N ILE A 122 15.70 3.91 19.99
CA ILE A 122 15.44 4.96 18.98
C ILE A 122 15.60 4.42 17.56
N VAL A 123 16.60 3.57 17.32
CA VAL A 123 16.88 3.05 15.97
C VAL A 123 15.97 1.87 15.61
N LEU A 124 15.48 1.10 16.59
CA LEU A 124 14.48 0.04 16.38
C LEU A 124 13.05 0.57 16.22
N PHE A 125 12.74 1.75 16.76
CA PHE A 125 11.39 2.32 16.68
C PHE A 125 10.85 2.50 15.25
N PRO A 126 11.63 3.01 14.26
CA PRO A 126 11.21 3.06 12.86
C PRO A 126 10.80 1.71 12.27
N ILE A 127 11.44 0.61 12.69
CA ILE A 127 11.10 -0.73 12.20
C ILE A 127 9.68 -1.12 12.63
N VAL A 128 9.38 -0.99 13.92
CA VAL A 128 8.06 -1.29 14.47
C VAL A 128 7.00 -0.38 13.84
N PHE A 129 7.35 0.89 13.63
CA PHE A 129 6.46 1.86 13.00
C PHE A 129 6.12 1.50 11.55
N PHE A 130 7.12 1.14 10.73
CA PHE A 130 6.85 0.76 9.34
C PHE A 130 6.15 -0.61 9.24
N ALA A 131 6.41 -1.54 10.16
CA ALA A 131 5.60 -2.76 10.27
C ALA A 131 4.13 -2.44 10.54
N PHE A 132 3.86 -1.52 11.47
CA PHE A 132 2.50 -1.06 11.74
C PHE A 132 1.87 -0.38 10.51
N ASN A 133 2.63 0.41 9.76
CA ASN A 133 2.15 1.04 8.53
C ASN A 133 1.82 0.03 7.43
N LEU A 134 2.63 -1.02 7.25
CA LEU A 134 2.34 -2.10 6.30
C LEU A 134 1.00 -2.79 6.60
N CYS A 135 0.69 -2.96 7.88
CA CYS A 135 -0.59 -3.50 8.31
C CYS A 135 -1.75 -2.51 8.24
N ASN A 136 -1.54 -1.23 7.92
CA ASN A 136 -2.58 -0.21 7.99
C ASN A 136 -2.60 0.75 6.79
N ILE A 137 -2.07 0.32 5.65
CA ILE A 137 -1.91 1.15 4.43
C ILE A 137 -3.23 1.82 4.03
N ILE A 138 -4.33 1.06 3.93
CA ILE A 138 -5.63 1.60 3.50
C ILE A 138 -6.10 2.71 4.44
N SER A 139 -5.96 2.50 5.76
CA SER A 139 -6.40 3.45 6.78
C SER A 139 -5.55 4.72 6.80
N LEU A 140 -4.23 4.60 6.64
CA LEU A 140 -3.28 5.71 6.68
C LEU A 140 -3.33 6.59 5.42
N TYR A 141 -3.50 5.94 4.26
CA TYR A 141 -3.50 6.58 2.95
C TYR A 141 -4.90 6.68 2.34
N TYR A 142 -5.94 6.57 3.17
CA TYR A 142 -7.34 6.65 2.72
C TYR A 142 -7.64 7.84 1.81
N PRO A 143 -7.15 9.07 2.05
CA PRO A 143 -7.40 10.20 1.15
C PRO A 143 -6.95 9.96 -0.29
N VAL A 144 -5.93 9.12 -0.49
CA VAL A 144 -5.42 8.72 -1.81
C VAL A 144 -6.35 7.69 -2.46
N PHE A 145 -6.88 6.75 -1.68
CA PHE A 145 -7.77 5.69 -2.17
C PHE A 145 -9.25 6.07 -2.23
N LYS A 146 -9.64 7.22 -1.66
CA LYS A 146 -11.03 7.60 -1.46
C LYS A 146 -11.88 7.45 -2.71
N SER A 147 -11.42 7.98 -3.85
CA SER A 147 -12.16 7.92 -5.11
C SER A 147 -12.35 6.50 -5.67
N ASP A 148 -11.46 5.58 -5.33
CA ASP A 148 -11.52 4.20 -5.80
C ASP A 148 -12.30 3.30 -4.82
N LEU A 149 -12.32 3.65 -3.52
CA LEU A 149 -13.06 2.91 -2.49
C LEU A 149 -14.51 3.38 -2.31
N THR A 150 -14.84 4.62 -2.69
CA THR A 150 -16.21 5.12 -2.62
C THR A 150 -17.00 4.78 -3.89
N LEU A 151 -18.24 4.31 -3.70
CA LEU A 151 -19.23 4.17 -4.76
C LEU A 151 -19.65 5.57 -5.23
N GLY A 152 -19.39 5.88 -6.50
CA GLY A 152 -19.62 7.21 -7.07
C GLY A 152 -21.01 7.40 -7.69
N TYR A 153 -21.80 6.32 -7.83
CA TYR A 153 -23.09 6.34 -8.54
C TYR A 153 -23.99 5.18 -8.06
N LYS A 154 -25.31 5.27 -8.36
CA LYS A 154 -26.29 4.20 -8.10
C LYS A 154 -25.88 2.94 -8.85
N ILE A 155 -25.64 1.86 -8.11
CA ILE A 155 -25.30 0.53 -8.63
C ILE A 155 -26.33 0.12 -9.68
N GLN A 156 -25.89 -0.09 -10.92
CA GLN A 156 -26.70 -0.76 -11.94
C GLN A 156 -26.88 -2.23 -11.56
N LYS A 157 -28.07 -2.78 -11.79
CA LYS A 157 -28.39 -4.17 -11.46
C LYS A 157 -27.44 -5.10 -12.23
N LYS A 158 -26.76 -6.01 -11.53
CA LYS A 158 -25.93 -7.07 -12.15
C LYS A 158 -26.77 -7.80 -13.21
N PRO A 159 -26.29 -7.95 -14.46
CA PRO A 159 -27.04 -8.66 -15.50
C PRO A 159 -27.34 -10.10 -15.07
N ASP A 160 -28.58 -10.57 -15.30
CA ASP A 160 -29.06 -11.87 -14.80
C ASP A 160 -28.24 -13.07 -15.35
N ASN A 161 -27.51 -12.89 -16.45
CA ASN A 161 -26.66 -13.91 -17.09
C ASN A 161 -25.14 -13.65 -16.94
N TRP A 162 -24.72 -12.73 -16.06
CA TRP A 162 -23.30 -12.46 -15.87
C TRP A 162 -22.59 -13.64 -15.21
N GLN A 163 -21.67 -14.25 -15.95
CA GLN A 163 -20.74 -15.23 -15.42
C GLN A 163 -19.47 -14.51 -14.98
N ASP A 164 -19.10 -14.60 -13.70
CA ASP A 164 -17.88 -14.02 -13.09
C ASP A 164 -16.57 -14.65 -13.61
N ARG A 165 -16.56 -15.20 -14.83
CA ARG A 165 -15.45 -15.96 -15.44
C ARG A 165 -14.64 -15.16 -16.44
N GLY A 166 -14.31 -13.91 -16.12
CA GLY A 166 -13.32 -13.15 -16.88
C GLY A 166 -13.63 -13.00 -18.38
N ARG A 167 -14.90 -12.78 -18.74
CA ARG A 167 -15.22 -12.36 -20.11
C ARG A 167 -14.54 -11.01 -20.36
N GLU A 168 -13.73 -10.96 -21.42
CA GLU A 168 -13.14 -9.73 -21.92
C GLU A 168 -14.27 -8.83 -22.43
N ILE A 169 -14.55 -7.77 -21.68
CA ILE A 169 -15.56 -6.76 -22.07
C ILE A 169 -14.94 -5.90 -23.16
N LYS A 170 -15.57 -5.86 -24.33
CA LYS A 170 -15.07 -5.10 -25.48
C LYS A 170 -15.45 -3.62 -25.34
N ASN A 171 -14.72 -2.73 -25.99
CA ASN A 171 -15.06 -1.29 -26.01
C ASN A 171 -16.47 -1.02 -26.56
N GLU A 172 -17.01 -1.93 -27.36
CA GLU A 172 -18.39 -1.89 -27.86
C GLU A 172 -19.44 -2.01 -26.74
N ASP A 173 -19.10 -2.72 -25.66
CA ASP A 173 -19.97 -2.87 -24.49
C ASP A 173 -20.00 -1.57 -23.66
N GLU A 174 -18.88 -0.83 -23.60
CA GLU A 174 -18.78 0.51 -22.96
C GLU A 174 -19.67 1.54 -23.67
N ILE A 175 -19.66 1.56 -25.01
CA ILE A 175 -20.50 2.46 -25.80
C ILE A 175 -21.98 2.13 -25.59
N LYS A 176 -22.35 0.85 -25.59
CA LYS A 176 -23.73 0.43 -25.30
C LYS A 176 -24.16 0.79 -23.89
N GLU A 177 -23.28 0.63 -22.91
CA GLU A 177 -23.57 0.94 -21.51
C GLU A 177 -23.74 2.45 -21.28
N ILE A 178 -22.88 3.28 -21.89
CA ILE A 178 -23.04 4.75 -21.87
C ILE A 178 -24.32 5.17 -22.59
N MET A 179 -24.62 4.59 -23.76
CA MET A 179 -25.84 4.88 -24.50
C MET A 179 -27.09 4.54 -23.69
N HIS A 180 -27.12 3.36 -23.07
CA HIS A 180 -28.27 2.92 -22.30
C HIS A 180 -28.44 3.71 -20.99
N ARG A 181 -27.34 4.13 -20.35
CA ARG A 181 -27.36 4.93 -19.10
C ARG A 181 -27.78 6.38 -19.33
N ASP A 182 -27.21 7.02 -20.34
CA ASP A 182 -27.34 8.47 -20.53
C ASP A 182 -28.47 8.82 -21.49
N PHE A 183 -28.93 7.86 -22.31
CA PHE A 183 -29.95 8.09 -23.33
C PHE A 183 -31.17 7.16 -23.25
N GLU A 184 -31.22 6.21 -22.30
CA GLU A 184 -32.31 5.22 -22.15
C GLU A 184 -32.64 4.44 -23.46
N ILE A 185 -31.63 4.20 -24.30
CA ILE A 185 -31.73 3.43 -25.56
C ILE A 185 -31.22 1.99 -25.36
#